data_AF-A0A9P1H7I8-F1
#
_entry.id   AF-A0A9P1H7I8-F1
#
_cell.length_a   1.000
_cell.length_b   1.000
_cell.length_c   1.000
_cell.angle_alpha   90.00
_cell.angle_beta   90.00
_cell.angle_gamma   90.00
#
_symmetry.space_group_name_H-M   'P 1'
#
loop_
_entity.id
_entity.type
_entity.pdbx_description
1 polymer ?
#
loop_
_entity_poly.entity_id
_entity_poly.type
_entity_poly.pdbx_seq_one_letter_code
_entity_poly.pdbx_strand_id
1 'polypeptide(L)'
;MIMEQTRDWELAEALGIKTSLRPPPVWQHRIDLGHFKDDPIKTYERELEWTVLRANSQEICQKLSQAPPRFTFLSALVVKLIIRFALVDVLAYLEQNQPELFMVGFDGPILPLNASAYYPQISVLNYWRDSSWFKRNRTYIPEAMDHASANGHVEVLDWWLREAELPLKYSEAALEQASGHNHLAVLEWWRLAATIDERVVLRPGRVPTIASRWGHVGILELWRQLKGDEKIVCEEDALVQATIHQYIDVLEWWKQFAHGKLPEALEDSMGKDNDKVRQWWVNNGLNLGLMNMEWILTRSL
;
A
#
# COMPACT_ATOMS: atom_id res chain seq x y z
N MET A 1 11.35 8.63 -22.09
CA MET A 1 11.99 9.46 -21.02
C MET A 1 11.55 8.93 -19.65
N ILE A 2 12.34 9.02 -18.56
CA ILE A 2 12.07 8.34 -17.26
C ILE A 2 10.63 8.54 -16.74
N MET A 3 10.04 9.72 -16.94
CA MET A 3 8.68 10.02 -16.49
C MET A 3 7.57 9.23 -17.21
N GLU A 4 7.81 8.76 -18.44
CA GLU A 4 6.85 7.91 -19.16
C GLU A 4 6.80 6.49 -18.59
N GLN A 5 7.87 6.06 -17.92
CA GLN A 5 7.94 4.75 -17.24
C GLN A 5 7.23 4.81 -15.89
N THR A 6 7.35 5.92 -15.15
CA THR A 6 6.64 6.12 -13.86
C THR A 6 5.16 6.44 -14.05
N ARG A 7 4.75 6.84 -15.26
CA ARG A 7 3.38 7.31 -15.59
C ARG A 7 2.89 8.43 -14.66
N ASP A 8 3.83 9.20 -14.13
CA ASP A 8 3.56 10.23 -13.13
C ASP A 8 3.54 11.62 -13.78
N TRP A 9 2.36 12.01 -14.25
CA TRP A 9 2.17 13.31 -14.90
C TRP A 9 2.35 14.47 -13.91
N GLU A 10 1.89 14.33 -12.66
CA GLU A 10 1.98 15.41 -11.67
C GLU A 10 3.43 15.70 -11.30
N LEU A 11 4.25 14.67 -11.10
CA LEU A 11 5.68 14.87 -10.84
C LEU A 11 6.39 15.53 -12.02
N ALA A 12 6.08 15.11 -13.24
CA ALA A 12 6.70 15.71 -14.42
C ALA A 12 6.29 17.17 -14.60
N GLU A 13 5.03 17.50 -14.35
CA GLU A 13 4.51 18.87 -14.39
C GLU A 13 5.17 19.73 -13.29
N ALA A 14 5.30 19.20 -12.07
CA ALA A 14 5.97 19.88 -10.96
C ALA A 14 7.45 20.18 -11.23
N LEU A 15 8.14 19.30 -11.95
CA LEU A 15 9.54 19.47 -12.35
C LEU A 15 9.71 20.26 -13.65
N GLY A 16 8.63 20.69 -14.31
CA GLY A 16 8.67 21.38 -15.61
C GLY A 16 9.21 20.51 -16.75
N ILE A 17 9.12 19.18 -16.63
CA ILE A 17 9.64 18.23 -17.60
C ILE A 17 8.56 17.96 -18.67
N LYS A 18 8.89 18.17 -19.94
CA LYS A 18 7.97 17.92 -21.07
C LYS A 18 7.69 16.43 -21.24
N THR A 19 6.43 16.01 -21.17
CA THR A 19 6.02 14.60 -21.37
C THR A 19 4.90 14.46 -22.39
N SER A 20 4.72 13.21 -22.87
CA SER A 20 3.58 12.80 -23.69
C SER A 20 2.38 12.30 -22.86
N LEU A 21 2.49 12.26 -21.53
CA LEU A 21 1.44 11.78 -20.64
C LEU A 21 0.22 12.70 -20.68
N ARG A 22 -0.98 12.11 -20.65
CA ARG A 22 -2.21 12.88 -20.51
C ARG A 22 -2.39 13.31 -19.05
N PRO A 23 -2.84 14.55 -18.78
CA PRO A 23 -3.17 14.97 -17.43
C PRO A 23 -4.26 14.06 -16.84
N PRO A 24 -4.18 13.68 -15.56
CA PRO A 24 -5.24 12.94 -14.86
C PRO A 24 -6.59 13.69 -14.92
N PRO A 25 -7.75 13.01 -14.82
CA PRO A 25 -9.07 13.64 -14.95
C PRO A 25 -9.28 14.89 -14.08
N VAL A 26 -8.76 14.90 -12.86
CA VAL A 26 -8.82 16.06 -11.92
C VAL A 26 -8.16 17.33 -12.49
N TRP A 27 -7.22 17.19 -13.42
CA TRP A 27 -6.51 18.27 -14.10
C TRP A 27 -7.04 18.58 -15.51
N GLN A 28 -7.91 17.73 -16.08
CA GLN A 28 -8.40 17.85 -17.45
C GLN A 28 -9.41 18.98 -17.64
N HIS A 29 -10.14 19.36 -16.58
CA HIS A 29 -10.99 20.54 -16.62
C HIS A 29 -10.09 21.78 -16.67
N ARG A 30 -9.80 22.21 -17.91
CA ARG A 30 -9.15 23.49 -18.17
C ARG A 30 -10.02 24.60 -17.61
N ILE A 31 -9.30 25.62 -17.17
CA ILE A 31 -9.81 26.91 -16.78
C ILE A 31 -10.61 27.49 -17.98
N ASP A 32 -11.92 27.25 -18.02
CA ASP A 32 -12.84 28.18 -18.66
C ASP A 32 -13.17 29.24 -17.62
N LEU A 33 -12.32 30.27 -17.52
CA LEU A 33 -12.55 31.46 -16.65
C LEU A 33 -13.93 32.07 -16.88
N GLY A 34 -14.55 31.81 -18.04
CA GLY A 34 -15.91 32.25 -18.36
C GLY A 34 -16.99 31.62 -17.49
N HIS A 35 -16.82 30.38 -17.03
CA HIS A 35 -17.85 29.63 -16.28
C HIS A 35 -17.77 29.82 -14.76
N PHE A 36 -16.63 30.27 -14.23
CA PHE A 36 -16.41 30.49 -12.78
C PHE A 36 -16.39 31.97 -12.37
N LYS A 37 -16.68 32.89 -13.29
CA LYS A 37 -16.85 34.33 -12.95
C LYS A 37 -17.82 34.57 -11.80
N ASP A 38 -18.77 33.66 -11.61
CA ASP A 38 -19.81 33.76 -10.59
C ASP A 38 -19.38 33.22 -9.21
N ASP A 39 -18.21 32.56 -9.09
CA ASP A 39 -17.67 32.04 -7.82
C ASP A 39 -16.16 32.35 -7.67
N PRO A 40 -15.83 33.51 -7.05
CA PRO A 40 -14.44 33.91 -6.80
C PRO A 40 -13.65 32.90 -5.95
N ILE A 41 -14.32 32.12 -5.09
CA ILE A 41 -13.66 31.16 -4.19
C ILE A 41 -13.20 29.95 -4.99
N LYS A 42 -14.05 29.40 -5.86
CA LYS A 42 -13.65 28.29 -6.75
C LYS A 42 -12.55 28.69 -7.72
N THR A 43 -12.60 29.93 -8.23
CA THR A 43 -11.53 30.45 -9.09
C THR A 43 -10.20 30.47 -8.33
N TYR A 44 -10.19 31.03 -7.11
CA TYR A 44 -9.00 31.05 -6.26
C TYR A 44 -8.50 29.65 -5.89
N GLU A 45 -9.40 28.73 -5.52
CA GLU A 45 -9.06 27.33 -5.18
C GLU A 45 -8.35 26.65 -6.34
N ARG A 46 -8.88 26.79 -7.57
CA ARG A 46 -8.27 26.19 -8.77
C ARG A 46 -6.92 26.82 -9.12
N GLU A 47 -6.78 28.13 -8.95
CA GLU A 47 -5.49 28.81 -9.10
C GLU A 47 -4.47 28.32 -8.06
N LEU A 48 -4.91 28.11 -6.81
CA LEU A 48 -4.08 27.57 -5.75
C LEU A 48 -3.63 26.14 -6.07
N GLU A 49 -4.50 25.26 -6.56
CA GLU A 49 -4.14 23.90 -6.99
C GLU A 49 -2.99 23.91 -8.01
N TRP A 50 -3.10 24.72 -9.06
CA TRP A 50 -2.04 24.85 -10.06
C TRP A 50 -0.76 25.49 -9.51
N THR A 51 -0.91 26.45 -8.59
CA THR A 51 0.24 27.08 -7.91
C THR A 51 0.98 26.03 -7.09
N VAL A 52 0.28 25.23 -6.28
CA VAL A 52 0.88 24.17 -5.45
C VAL A 52 1.56 23.10 -6.31
N LEU A 53 1.02 22.80 -7.49
CA LEU A 53 1.64 21.82 -8.39
C LEU A 53 2.94 22.34 -9.03
N ARG A 54 3.05 23.63 -9.36
CA ARG A 54 4.10 24.15 -10.26
C ARG A 54 5.10 25.11 -9.61
N ALA A 55 4.72 25.74 -8.50
CA ALA A 55 5.47 26.83 -7.88
C ALA A 55 6.33 26.31 -6.73
N ASN A 56 7.29 27.13 -6.28
CA ASN A 56 8.09 26.81 -5.10
C ASN A 56 7.33 27.16 -3.79
N SER A 57 7.84 26.69 -2.64
CA SER A 57 7.24 26.93 -1.33
C SER A 57 6.95 28.41 -1.05
N GLN A 58 7.84 29.33 -1.44
CA GLN A 58 7.69 30.76 -1.18
C GLN A 58 6.49 31.35 -1.95
N GLU A 59 6.37 31.03 -3.24
CA GLU A 59 5.28 31.46 -4.10
C GLU A 59 3.93 30.88 -3.64
N ILE A 60 3.93 29.63 -3.18
CA ILE A 60 2.74 28.97 -2.62
C ILE A 60 2.29 29.69 -1.34
N CYS A 61 3.21 29.97 -0.41
CA CYS A 61 2.90 30.71 0.82
C CYS A 61 2.39 32.11 0.51
N GLN A 62 2.96 32.80 -0.48
CA GLN A 62 2.47 34.10 -0.96
C GLN A 62 1.06 34.01 -1.54
N LYS A 63 0.74 32.96 -2.31
CA LYS A 63 -0.62 32.75 -2.80
C LYS A 63 -1.58 32.55 -1.63
N LEU A 64 -1.24 31.67 -0.69
CA LEU A 64 -2.03 31.40 0.52
C LEU A 64 -2.25 32.64 1.39
N SER A 65 -1.29 33.56 1.47
CA SER A 65 -1.45 34.84 2.18
C SER A 65 -2.50 35.77 1.55
N GLN A 66 -2.86 35.51 0.28
CA GLN A 66 -3.86 36.26 -0.48
C GLN A 66 -5.22 35.55 -0.50
N ALA A 67 -5.41 34.53 0.34
CA ALA A 67 -6.67 33.81 0.43
C ALA A 67 -7.85 34.76 0.73
N PRO A 68 -8.96 34.68 -0.03
CA PRO A 68 -10.15 35.47 0.25
C PRO A 68 -10.71 35.16 1.65
N PRO A 69 -11.36 36.11 2.34
CA PRO A 69 -11.84 35.89 3.73
C PRO A 69 -12.83 34.73 3.93
N ARG A 70 -13.49 34.27 2.85
CA ARG A 70 -14.43 33.14 2.88
C ARG A 70 -13.79 31.79 2.50
N PHE A 71 -12.49 31.76 2.22
CA PHE A 71 -11.77 30.55 1.90
C PHE A 71 -11.39 29.83 3.20
N THR A 72 -12.16 28.81 3.57
CA THR A 72 -12.10 28.17 4.90
C THR A 72 -11.61 26.73 4.88
N PHE A 73 -11.34 26.16 3.70
CA PHE A 73 -10.80 24.81 3.57
C PHE A 73 -9.88 24.71 2.36
N LEU A 74 -8.93 23.76 2.41
CA LEU A 74 -8.10 23.40 1.28
C LEU A 74 -8.78 22.28 0.49
N SER A 75 -8.69 22.31 -0.84
CA SER A 75 -9.16 21.20 -1.66
C SER A 75 -8.38 19.93 -1.33
N ALA A 76 -9.02 18.76 -1.50
CA ALA A 76 -8.35 17.47 -1.31
C ALA A 76 -7.09 17.35 -2.20
N LEU A 77 -7.09 18.01 -3.37
CA LEU A 77 -5.93 18.04 -4.26
C LEU A 77 -4.78 18.86 -3.67
N VAL A 78 -5.04 20.03 -3.09
CA VAL A 78 -4.00 20.84 -2.42
C VAL A 78 -3.39 20.07 -1.25
N VAL A 79 -4.21 19.48 -0.38
CA VAL A 79 -3.75 18.64 0.74
C VAL A 79 -2.88 17.50 0.24
N LYS A 80 -3.34 16.78 -0.79
CA LYS A 80 -2.60 15.70 -1.43
C LYS A 80 -1.23 16.15 -1.93
N LEU A 81 -1.16 17.26 -2.67
CA LEU A 81 0.09 17.75 -3.28
C LEU A 81 1.09 18.21 -2.22
N ILE A 82 0.62 18.89 -1.17
CA ILE A 82 1.47 19.32 -0.04
C ILE A 82 2.17 18.12 0.61
N ILE A 83 1.43 17.03 0.84
CA ILE A 83 2.00 15.81 1.43
C ILE A 83 2.87 15.08 0.41
N ARG A 84 2.36 14.87 -0.82
CA ARG A 84 3.04 14.13 -1.89
C ARG A 84 4.43 14.68 -2.21
N PHE A 85 4.54 16.00 -2.33
CA PHE A 85 5.79 16.68 -2.64
C PHE A 85 6.56 17.15 -1.40
N ALA A 86 6.14 16.72 -0.20
CA ALA A 86 6.76 17.06 1.06
C ALA A 86 7.03 18.57 1.21
N LEU A 87 6.00 19.38 0.95
CA LEU A 87 6.07 20.84 1.05
C LEU A 87 6.05 21.30 2.52
N VAL A 88 7.07 20.92 3.28
CA VAL A 88 7.16 21.14 4.73
C VAL A 88 7.11 22.63 5.10
N ASP A 89 7.72 23.50 4.28
CA ASP A 89 7.65 24.94 4.49
C ASP A 89 6.22 25.48 4.37
N VAL A 90 5.43 24.92 3.45
CA VAL A 90 4.02 25.29 3.27
C VAL A 90 3.18 24.80 4.45
N LEU A 91 3.44 23.58 4.95
CA LEU A 91 2.82 23.08 6.18
C LEU A 91 3.12 24.01 7.37
N ALA A 92 4.39 24.35 7.59
CA ALA A 92 4.82 25.25 8.66
C ALA A 92 4.19 26.64 8.54
N TYR A 93 4.12 27.19 7.32
CA TYR A 93 3.44 28.45 7.06
C TYR A 93 1.95 28.39 7.42
N LEU A 94 1.25 27.33 7.01
CA LEU A 94 -0.17 27.13 7.33
C LEU A 94 -0.40 26.98 8.84
N GLU A 95 0.41 26.17 9.54
CA GLU A 95 0.35 26.02 11.00
C GLU A 95 0.48 27.38 11.71
N GLN A 96 1.41 28.23 11.27
CA GLN A 96 1.71 29.50 11.92
C GLN A 96 0.74 30.63 11.56
N ASN A 97 0.30 30.71 10.29
CA ASN A 97 -0.40 31.88 9.75
C ASN A 97 -1.87 31.63 9.41
N GLN A 98 -2.28 30.36 9.24
CA GLN A 98 -3.62 29.97 8.81
C GLN A 98 -4.10 28.71 9.56
N PRO A 99 -4.18 28.74 10.91
CA PRO A 99 -4.43 27.55 11.73
C PRO A 99 -5.77 26.86 11.45
N GLU A 100 -6.80 27.60 11.04
CA GLU A 100 -8.09 27.02 10.64
C GLU A 100 -7.97 26.18 9.35
N LEU A 101 -7.27 26.69 8.33
CA LEU A 101 -7.00 25.93 7.10
C LEU A 101 -6.11 24.72 7.39
N PHE A 102 -5.12 24.89 8.27
CA PHE A 102 -4.26 23.80 8.69
C PHE A 102 -5.05 22.69 9.38
N MET A 103 -5.90 23.05 10.34
CA MET A 103 -6.73 22.12 11.07
C MET A 103 -7.66 21.34 10.13
N VAL A 104 -8.40 22.04 9.27
CA VAL A 104 -9.35 21.38 8.34
C VAL A 104 -8.62 20.49 7.32
N GLY A 105 -7.42 20.87 6.89
CA GLY A 105 -6.66 20.13 5.88
C GLY A 105 -5.85 18.95 6.41
N PHE A 106 -5.34 19.02 7.65
CA PHE A 106 -4.25 18.15 8.09
C PHE A 106 -4.40 17.58 9.51
N ASP A 107 -5.42 17.99 10.27
CA ASP A 107 -5.55 17.53 11.66
C ASP A 107 -5.82 16.02 11.77
N GLY A 108 -5.59 15.48 12.97
CA GLY A 108 -5.75 14.06 13.26
C GLY A 108 -4.73 13.19 12.51
N PRO A 109 -5.14 12.01 11.97
CA PRO A 109 -4.21 11.05 11.40
C PRO A 109 -3.84 11.33 9.94
N ILE A 110 -4.30 12.42 9.32
CA ILE A 110 -4.16 12.67 7.87
C ILE A 110 -2.69 12.69 7.44
N LEU A 111 -1.85 13.50 8.07
CA LEU A 111 -0.42 13.57 7.74
C LEU A 111 0.29 12.23 7.91
N PRO A 112 0.29 11.58 9.11
CA PRO A 112 1.02 10.34 9.29
C PRO A 112 0.48 9.20 8.43
N LEU A 113 -0.84 9.13 8.18
CA LEU A 113 -1.42 8.14 7.27
C LEU A 113 -0.92 8.34 5.85
N ASN A 114 -1.07 9.53 5.28
CA ASN A 114 -0.73 9.76 3.87
C ASN A 114 0.79 9.68 3.63
N ALA A 115 1.60 10.20 4.56
CA ALA A 115 3.06 10.15 4.48
C ALA A 115 3.63 8.74 4.66
N SER A 116 2.85 7.82 5.25
CA SER A 116 3.25 6.42 5.41
C SER A 116 2.69 5.51 4.32
N ALA A 117 1.43 5.74 3.92
CA ALA A 117 0.69 4.86 3.03
C ALA A 117 0.91 5.18 1.55
N TYR A 118 0.75 6.45 1.17
CA TYR A 118 0.59 6.81 -0.24
C TYR A 118 1.77 7.59 -0.81
N TYR A 119 2.43 8.38 0.04
CA TYR A 119 3.56 9.21 -0.33
C TYR A 119 4.66 9.03 0.72
N PRO A 120 5.58 8.06 0.57
CA PRO A 120 6.59 7.75 1.57
C PRO A 120 7.53 8.95 1.79
N GLN A 121 7.16 9.83 2.72
CA GLN A 121 7.78 11.15 2.91
C GLN A 121 8.20 11.33 4.36
N ILE A 122 9.41 10.85 4.68
CA ILE A 122 10.01 10.96 6.02
C ILE A 122 10.07 12.42 6.50
N SER A 123 10.30 13.37 5.60
CA SER A 123 10.28 14.81 5.93
C SER A 123 8.93 15.28 6.48
N VAL A 124 7.81 14.76 5.97
CA VAL A 124 6.47 15.08 6.48
C VAL A 124 6.24 14.42 7.83
N LEU A 125 6.73 13.18 8.03
CA LEU A 125 6.67 12.50 9.33
C LEU A 125 7.52 13.20 10.40
N ASN A 126 8.72 13.66 10.05
CA ASN A 126 9.56 14.50 10.90
C ASN A 126 8.83 15.78 11.30
N TYR A 127 8.24 16.49 10.31
CA TYR A 127 7.43 17.67 10.60
C TYR A 127 6.26 17.35 11.54
N TRP A 128 5.51 16.27 11.29
CA TRP A 128 4.41 15.85 12.16
C TRP A 128 4.87 15.54 13.60
N ARG A 129 6.03 14.91 13.77
CA ARG A 129 6.60 14.61 15.11
C ARG A 129 6.98 15.90 15.86
N ASP A 130 7.57 16.84 15.15
CA ASP A 130 8.24 18.03 15.72
C ASP A 130 7.32 19.26 15.80
N SER A 131 6.22 19.28 15.04
CA SER A 131 5.24 20.36 14.98
C SER A 131 4.59 20.66 16.33
N SER A 132 4.40 21.96 16.62
CA SER A 132 3.80 22.41 17.87
C SER A 132 2.32 22.02 17.99
N TRP A 133 1.63 21.96 16.85
CA TRP A 133 0.24 21.53 16.75
C TRP A 133 0.05 20.07 17.21
N PHE A 134 0.84 19.16 16.65
CA PHE A 134 0.69 17.72 16.90
C PHE A 134 1.40 17.24 18.17
N LYS A 135 2.46 17.91 18.61
CA LYS A 135 3.27 17.47 19.77
C LYS A 135 2.45 17.28 21.05
N ARG A 136 1.34 18.01 21.22
CA ARG A 136 0.44 17.86 22.36
C ARG A 136 -0.42 16.60 22.31
N ASN A 137 -0.73 16.10 21.11
CA ASN A 137 -1.55 14.91 20.90
C ASN A 137 -1.21 14.23 19.56
N ARG A 138 -0.10 13.49 19.52
CA ARG A 138 0.30 12.73 18.33
C ARG A 138 -0.61 11.52 18.17
N THR A 139 -1.62 11.66 17.31
CA THR A 139 -2.55 10.58 16.97
C THR A 139 -2.24 10.01 15.59
N TYR A 140 -2.26 8.69 15.51
CA TYR A 140 -2.19 7.95 14.26
C TYR A 140 -2.92 6.61 14.42
N ILE A 141 -3.26 6.00 13.29
CA ILE A 141 -4.09 4.81 13.18
C ILE A 141 -3.30 3.64 12.57
N PRO A 142 -3.66 2.37 12.85
CA PRO A 142 -2.95 1.18 12.33
C PRO A 142 -2.73 1.19 10.82
N GLU A 143 -3.66 1.76 10.07
CA GLU A 143 -3.66 1.86 8.62
C GLU A 143 -2.40 2.54 8.07
N ALA A 144 -1.77 3.44 8.83
CA ALA A 144 -0.48 4.04 8.44
C ALA A 144 0.61 2.96 8.28
N MET A 145 0.72 2.04 9.23
CA MET A 145 1.70 0.94 9.21
C MET A 145 1.27 -0.19 8.28
N ASP A 146 -0.04 -0.49 8.25
CA ASP A 146 -0.58 -1.55 7.40
C ASP A 146 -0.37 -1.21 5.92
N HIS A 147 -0.66 0.04 5.51
CA HIS A 147 -0.45 0.47 4.13
C HIS A 147 1.03 0.72 3.79
N ALA A 148 1.85 1.22 4.73
CA ALA A 148 3.30 1.28 4.52
C ALA A 148 3.88 -0.12 4.24
N SER A 149 3.39 -1.13 4.97
CA SER A 149 3.76 -2.53 4.75
C SER A 149 3.26 -3.05 3.40
N ALA A 150 1.98 -2.79 3.08
CA ALA A 150 1.35 -3.20 1.84
C ALA A 150 2.02 -2.62 0.58
N ASN A 151 2.63 -1.43 0.69
CA ASN A 151 3.29 -0.74 -0.42
C ASN A 151 4.82 -0.86 -0.42
N GLY A 152 5.40 -1.65 0.49
CA GLY A 152 6.84 -1.94 0.48
C GLY A 152 7.71 -0.83 1.10
N HIS A 153 7.14 0.07 1.90
CA HIS A 153 7.82 1.28 2.39
C HIS A 153 8.67 1.02 3.64
N VAL A 154 9.74 0.23 3.49
CA VAL A 154 10.62 -0.18 4.59
C VAL A 154 11.23 1.01 5.35
N GLU A 155 11.62 2.07 4.65
CA GLU A 155 12.21 3.26 5.29
C GLU A 155 11.22 3.99 6.20
N VAL A 156 9.94 4.02 5.83
CA VAL A 156 8.86 4.60 6.64
C VAL A 156 8.62 3.73 7.88
N LEU A 157 8.60 2.40 7.73
CA LEU A 157 8.46 1.49 8.86
C LEU A 157 9.61 1.66 9.85
N ASP A 158 10.85 1.75 9.36
CA ASP A 158 12.03 1.99 10.19
C ASP A 158 11.96 3.32 10.94
N TRP A 159 11.45 4.38 10.29
CA TRP A 159 11.18 5.66 10.94
C TRP A 159 10.17 5.51 12.08
N TRP A 160 9.07 4.77 11.88
CA TRP A 160 8.09 4.55 12.95
C TRP A 160 8.69 3.83 14.17
N LEU A 161 9.55 2.85 13.94
CA LEU A 161 10.20 2.10 15.01
C LEU A 161 11.23 2.93 15.79
N ARG A 162 12.02 3.76 15.08
CA ARG A 162 13.20 4.43 15.68
C ARG A 162 12.95 5.86 16.09
N GLU A 163 12.13 6.59 15.33
CA GLU A 163 12.06 8.05 15.38
C GLU A 163 10.72 8.58 15.89
N ALA A 164 9.63 7.80 15.79
CA ALA A 164 8.30 8.28 16.14
C ALA A 164 8.05 8.42 17.65
N GLU A 165 8.86 7.74 18.49
CA GLU A 165 8.72 7.68 19.95
C GLU A 165 7.31 7.25 20.40
N LEU A 166 6.65 6.41 19.60
CA LEU A 166 5.30 5.91 19.85
C LEU A 166 5.26 4.38 19.68
N PRO A 167 4.43 3.66 20.45
CA PRO A 167 4.21 2.24 20.22
C PRO A 167 3.68 2.03 18.80
N LEU A 168 4.17 1.01 18.09
CA LEU A 168 3.68 0.64 16.76
C LEU A 168 2.23 0.15 16.82
N LYS A 169 1.37 0.73 15.98
CA LYS A 169 -0.01 0.32 15.76
C LYS A 169 -0.10 -0.29 14.38
N TYR A 170 -0.51 -1.55 14.32
CA TYR A 170 -0.68 -2.31 13.09
C TYR A 170 -1.68 -3.43 13.33
N SER A 171 -2.25 -3.96 12.25
CA SER A 171 -3.12 -5.12 12.26
C SER A 171 -2.48 -6.29 11.52
N GLU A 172 -3.21 -7.41 11.42
CA GLU A 172 -2.79 -8.54 10.57
C GLU A 172 -2.63 -8.12 9.10
N ALA A 173 -3.34 -7.07 8.67
CA ALA A 173 -3.26 -6.54 7.31
C ALA A 173 -1.85 -6.12 6.91
N ALA A 174 -1.01 -5.65 7.85
CA ALA A 174 0.39 -5.30 7.55
C ALA A 174 1.17 -6.47 6.93
N LEU A 175 1.12 -7.64 7.56
CA LEU A 175 1.84 -8.83 7.10
C LEU A 175 1.10 -9.51 5.95
N GLU A 176 -0.22 -9.56 6.00
CA GLU A 176 -1.05 -10.16 4.94
C GLU A 176 -0.89 -9.44 3.60
N GLN A 177 -1.00 -8.12 3.57
CA GLN A 177 -0.89 -7.34 2.34
C GLN A 177 0.55 -7.27 1.82
N ALA A 178 1.54 -7.13 2.71
CA ALA A 178 2.95 -7.24 2.32
C ALA A 178 3.23 -8.60 1.69
N SER A 179 2.60 -9.67 2.20
CA SER A 179 2.71 -11.01 1.63
C SER A 179 2.06 -11.10 0.25
N GLY A 180 0.83 -10.60 0.08
CA GLY A 180 0.13 -10.62 -1.21
C GLY A 180 0.89 -9.88 -2.33
N HIS A 181 1.55 -8.78 -1.99
CA HIS A 181 2.34 -7.96 -2.94
C HIS A 181 3.81 -8.39 -3.05
N ASN A 182 4.20 -9.52 -2.44
CA ASN A 182 5.57 -10.05 -2.46
C ASN A 182 6.64 -9.08 -1.90
N HIS A 183 6.31 -8.32 -0.87
CA HIS A 183 7.23 -7.39 -0.21
C HIS A 183 8.09 -8.10 0.85
N LEU A 184 8.96 -9.00 0.39
CA LEU A 184 9.84 -9.79 1.27
C LEU A 184 10.69 -8.91 2.21
N ALA A 185 11.19 -7.76 1.71
CA ALA A 185 11.97 -6.81 2.51
C ALA A 185 11.18 -6.23 3.70
N VAL A 186 9.87 -6.00 3.54
CA VAL A 186 8.99 -5.55 4.63
C VAL A 186 8.81 -6.65 5.67
N LEU A 187 8.63 -7.90 5.25
CA LEU A 187 8.45 -9.03 6.18
C LEU A 187 9.75 -9.34 6.95
N GLU A 188 10.91 -9.23 6.29
CA GLU A 188 12.23 -9.25 6.93
C GLU A 188 12.37 -8.11 7.95
N TRP A 189 11.93 -6.89 7.59
CA TRP A 189 11.94 -5.76 8.50
C TRP A 189 11.07 -6.03 9.74
N TRP A 190 9.85 -6.55 9.59
CA TRP A 190 8.99 -6.92 10.72
C TRP A 190 9.63 -7.98 11.61
N ARG A 191 10.28 -8.98 11.02
CA ARG A 191 11.04 -10.00 11.76
C ARG A 191 12.13 -9.38 12.63
N LEU A 192 12.92 -8.46 12.06
CA LEU A 192 13.99 -7.77 12.77
C LEU A 192 13.43 -6.80 13.82
N ALA A 193 12.34 -6.09 13.52
CA ALA A 193 11.68 -5.20 14.47
C ALA A 193 11.23 -5.96 15.72
N ALA A 194 10.68 -7.17 15.56
CA ALA A 194 10.26 -8.05 16.67
C ALA A 194 11.43 -8.56 17.54
N THR A 195 12.67 -8.53 17.05
CA THR A 195 13.86 -8.85 17.88
C THR A 195 14.44 -7.61 18.57
N ILE A 196 14.13 -6.42 18.07
CA ILE A 196 14.59 -5.13 18.61
C ILE A 196 13.63 -4.61 19.69
N ASP A 197 12.32 -4.71 19.48
CA ASP A 197 11.29 -4.27 20.41
C ASP A 197 10.30 -5.40 20.69
N GLU A 198 10.31 -5.92 21.92
CA GLU A 198 9.45 -7.02 22.39
C GLU A 198 7.94 -6.68 22.29
N ARG A 199 7.57 -5.40 22.16
CA ARG A 199 6.19 -4.97 21.97
C ARG A 199 5.69 -5.28 20.56
N VAL A 200 6.61 -5.48 19.61
CA VAL A 200 6.30 -5.85 18.23
C VAL A 200 6.04 -7.35 18.17
N VAL A 201 4.77 -7.71 18.37
CA VAL A 201 4.29 -9.08 18.22
C VAL A 201 3.88 -9.33 16.77
N LEU A 202 4.56 -10.26 16.09
CA LEU A 202 4.18 -10.64 14.73
C LEU A 202 2.78 -11.26 14.74
N ARG A 203 1.86 -10.68 13.95
CA ARG A 203 0.48 -11.17 13.76
C ARG A 203 0.29 -11.64 12.34
N PRO A 204 0.70 -12.88 12.05
CA PRO A 204 0.83 -13.36 10.68
C PRO A 204 -0.50 -13.69 10.00
N GLY A 205 -1.63 -13.64 10.69
CA GLY A 205 -2.96 -13.85 10.09
C GLY A 205 -2.98 -15.01 9.09
N ARG A 206 -3.40 -14.72 7.86
CA ARG A 206 -3.49 -15.64 6.71
C ARG A 206 -2.29 -15.61 5.77
N VAL A 207 -1.11 -15.17 6.23
CA VAL A 207 0.11 -15.06 5.40
C VAL A 207 0.38 -16.31 4.54
N PRO A 208 0.33 -17.56 5.05
CA PRO A 208 0.62 -18.75 4.23
C PRO A 208 -0.40 -18.97 3.12
N THR A 209 -1.67 -18.72 3.41
CA THR A 209 -2.77 -18.83 2.45
C THR A 209 -2.68 -17.75 1.38
N ILE A 210 -2.33 -16.51 1.75
CA ILE A 210 -2.12 -15.41 0.80
C ILE A 210 -0.90 -15.67 -0.07
N ALA A 211 0.23 -16.07 0.51
CA ALA A 211 1.43 -16.41 -0.24
C ALA A 211 1.15 -17.55 -1.25
N SER A 212 0.34 -18.53 -0.84
CA SER A 212 -0.05 -19.64 -1.72
C SER A 212 -0.98 -19.21 -2.85
N ARG A 213 -1.90 -18.28 -2.58
CA ARG A 213 -2.79 -17.68 -3.59
C ARG A 213 -2.05 -16.91 -4.67
N TRP A 214 -0.89 -16.34 -4.37
CA TRP A 214 -0.16 -15.48 -5.30
C TRP A 214 1.17 -16.08 -5.79
N GLY A 215 1.50 -17.30 -5.39
CA GLY A 215 2.70 -18.00 -5.87
C GLY A 215 4.00 -17.61 -5.16
N HIS A 216 3.94 -17.07 -3.95
CA HIS A 216 5.10 -16.46 -3.28
C HIS A 216 5.84 -17.43 -2.36
N VAL A 217 6.57 -18.39 -2.94
CA VAL A 217 7.36 -19.38 -2.19
C VAL A 217 8.37 -18.75 -1.21
N GLY A 218 8.99 -17.61 -1.59
CA GLY A 218 9.93 -16.91 -0.70
C GLY A 218 9.30 -16.42 0.61
N ILE A 219 8.01 -16.12 0.60
CA ILE A 219 7.28 -15.72 1.81
C ILE A 219 6.95 -16.94 2.67
N LEU A 220 6.59 -18.06 2.05
CA LEU A 220 6.40 -19.33 2.76
C LEU A 220 7.70 -19.77 3.44
N GLU A 221 8.84 -19.60 2.77
CA GLU A 221 10.16 -19.86 3.33
C GLU A 221 10.46 -18.98 4.55
N LEU A 222 10.25 -17.66 4.45
CA LEU A 222 10.42 -16.76 5.58
C LEU A 222 9.48 -17.13 6.74
N TRP A 223 8.24 -17.49 6.43
CA TRP A 223 7.27 -17.95 7.41
C TRP A 223 7.73 -19.21 8.15
N ARG A 224 8.30 -20.18 7.43
CA ARG A 224 8.89 -21.38 8.02
C ARG A 224 10.03 -21.03 8.97
N GLN A 225 10.92 -20.12 8.58
CA GLN A 225 12.02 -19.67 9.43
C GLN A 225 11.53 -18.98 10.72
N LEU A 226 10.39 -18.28 10.67
CA LEU A 226 9.78 -17.63 11.83
C LEU A 226 9.11 -18.60 12.80
N LYS A 227 8.35 -19.57 12.28
CA LYS A 227 7.59 -20.51 13.12
C LYS A 227 8.40 -21.73 13.56
N GLY A 228 9.44 -22.08 12.80
CA GLY A 228 10.12 -23.36 12.90
C GLY A 228 9.34 -24.46 12.18
N ASP A 229 10.06 -25.45 11.66
CA ASP A 229 9.53 -26.52 10.81
C ASP A 229 8.36 -27.27 11.49
N GLU A 230 8.50 -27.60 12.78
CA GLU A 230 7.52 -28.39 13.55
C GLU A 230 6.12 -27.76 13.66
N LYS A 231 6.01 -26.45 13.43
CA LYS A 231 4.75 -25.69 13.55
C LYS A 231 4.14 -25.34 12.20
N ILE A 232 4.69 -25.86 11.10
CA ILE A 232 4.14 -25.67 9.77
C ILE A 232 3.00 -26.65 9.54
N VAL A 233 1.79 -26.11 9.68
CA VAL A 233 0.54 -26.79 9.33
C VAL A 233 0.06 -26.19 8.02
N CYS A 234 -0.20 -27.05 7.05
CA CYS A 234 -0.80 -26.64 5.80
C CYS A 234 -2.31 -26.51 5.97
N GLU A 235 -2.83 -25.29 5.81
CA GLU A 235 -4.27 -25.06 5.74
C GLU A 235 -4.81 -25.53 4.39
N GLU A 236 -6.02 -26.09 4.38
CA GLU A 236 -6.67 -26.57 3.16
C GLU A 236 -6.86 -25.43 2.15
N ASP A 237 -7.27 -24.24 2.60
CA ASP A 237 -7.44 -23.06 1.74
C ASP A 237 -6.11 -22.71 1.03
N ALA A 238 -4.95 -22.82 1.69
CA ALA A 238 -3.67 -22.55 1.04
C ALA A 238 -3.41 -23.46 -0.18
N LEU A 239 -3.74 -24.76 -0.09
CA LEU A 239 -3.61 -25.70 -1.20
C LEU A 239 -4.65 -25.50 -2.29
N VAL A 240 -5.90 -25.18 -1.91
CA VAL A 240 -6.96 -24.84 -2.86
C VAL A 240 -6.54 -23.62 -3.68
N GLN A 241 -6.05 -22.56 -3.03
CA GLN A 241 -5.61 -21.36 -3.72
C GLN A 241 -4.42 -21.63 -4.65
N ALA A 242 -3.40 -22.39 -4.20
CA ALA A 242 -2.27 -22.77 -5.04
C ALA A 242 -2.71 -23.64 -6.24
N THR A 243 -3.70 -24.51 -6.03
CA THR A 243 -4.23 -25.40 -7.08
C THR A 243 -5.04 -24.63 -8.13
N ILE A 244 -5.94 -23.74 -7.70
CA ILE A 244 -6.76 -22.90 -8.60
C ILE A 244 -5.86 -22.07 -9.52
N HIS A 245 -4.78 -21.50 -8.99
CA HIS A 245 -3.86 -20.63 -9.73
C HIS A 245 -2.66 -21.37 -10.35
N GLN A 246 -2.62 -22.71 -10.23
CA GLN A 246 -1.59 -23.58 -10.80
C GLN A 246 -0.14 -23.30 -10.35
N TYR A 247 0.05 -22.86 -9.09
CA TYR A 247 1.37 -22.62 -8.51
C TYR A 247 2.02 -23.93 -8.02
N ILE A 248 2.65 -24.65 -8.95
CA ILE A 248 3.29 -25.95 -8.68
C ILE A 248 4.46 -25.84 -7.70
N ASP A 249 5.20 -24.75 -7.77
CA ASP A 249 6.30 -24.43 -6.86
C ASP A 249 5.83 -24.28 -5.41
N VAL A 250 4.68 -23.63 -5.20
CA VAL A 250 4.02 -23.57 -3.88
C VAL A 250 3.57 -24.96 -3.42
N LEU A 251 3.00 -25.77 -4.31
CA LEU A 251 2.56 -27.13 -3.97
C LEU A 251 3.74 -28.05 -3.62
N GLU A 252 4.86 -27.97 -4.35
CA GLU A 252 6.11 -28.67 -4.01
C GLU A 252 6.67 -28.20 -2.66
N TRP A 253 6.62 -26.89 -2.39
CA TRP A 253 7.04 -26.36 -1.10
C TRP A 253 6.18 -26.94 0.04
N TRP A 254 4.85 -26.92 -0.09
CA TRP A 254 3.97 -27.53 0.91
C TRP A 254 4.20 -29.02 1.05
N LYS A 255 4.41 -29.76 -0.05
CA LYS A 255 4.72 -31.19 0.02
C LYS A 255 6.01 -31.47 0.80
N GLN A 256 7.01 -30.60 0.68
CA GLN A 256 8.29 -30.77 1.35
C GLN A 256 8.22 -30.46 2.85
N PHE A 257 7.42 -29.46 3.25
CA PHE A 257 7.47 -28.90 4.61
C PHE A 257 6.17 -29.03 5.42
N ALA A 258 5.02 -29.31 4.81
CA ALA A 258 3.80 -29.59 5.54
C ALA A 258 3.92 -30.93 6.26
N HIS A 259 3.70 -30.93 7.57
CA HIS A 259 3.58 -32.18 8.31
C HIS A 259 2.25 -32.89 7.97
N GLY A 260 2.32 -34.13 7.49
CA GLY A 260 1.16 -35.00 7.25
C GLY A 260 0.83 -35.24 5.77
N LYS A 261 -0.27 -35.97 5.50
CA LYS A 261 -0.79 -36.12 4.13
C LYS A 261 -1.43 -34.78 3.74
N LEU A 262 -1.05 -34.24 2.58
CA LEU A 262 -1.69 -33.05 2.03
C LEU A 262 -3.20 -33.31 1.84
N PRO A 263 -4.09 -32.45 2.37
CA PRO A 263 -5.51 -32.58 2.10
C PRO A 263 -5.76 -32.42 0.59
N GLU A 264 -6.70 -33.22 0.08
CA GLU A 264 -7.02 -33.27 -1.35
C GLU A 264 -7.80 -32.00 -1.72
N ALA A 265 -7.16 -31.05 -2.40
CA ALA A 265 -7.72 -29.72 -2.69
C ALA A 265 -8.43 -29.61 -4.06
N LEU A 266 -8.68 -30.75 -4.71
CA LEU A 266 -9.06 -30.80 -6.13
C LEU A 266 -10.57 -30.78 -6.40
N GLU A 267 -11.41 -31.18 -5.46
CA GLU A 267 -12.85 -31.39 -5.74
C GLU A 267 -13.58 -30.08 -6.11
N ASP A 268 -13.12 -28.92 -5.63
CA ASP A 268 -13.78 -27.62 -5.84
C ASP A 268 -13.09 -26.67 -6.85
N SER A 269 -11.92 -27.03 -7.40
CA SER A 269 -11.03 -26.06 -8.08
C SER A 269 -11.00 -26.09 -9.62
N MET A 270 -11.89 -26.83 -10.29
CA MET A 270 -11.74 -27.09 -11.74
C MET A 270 -12.43 -26.07 -12.68
N GLY A 271 -11.61 -25.20 -13.29
CA GLY A 271 -11.80 -24.69 -14.66
C GLY A 271 -11.17 -25.63 -15.71
N LYS A 272 -11.54 -25.49 -16.99
CA LYS A 272 -11.19 -26.42 -18.08
C LYS A 272 -9.70 -26.50 -18.49
N ASP A 273 -8.80 -25.70 -17.90
CA ASP A 273 -7.40 -25.50 -18.37
C ASP A 273 -6.30 -25.90 -17.36
N ASN A 274 -6.60 -26.77 -16.38
CA ASN A 274 -5.71 -27.08 -15.24
C ASN A 274 -4.84 -28.35 -15.42
N ASP A 275 -4.26 -28.60 -16.61
CA ASP A 275 -3.58 -29.87 -16.92
C ASP A 275 -2.29 -30.12 -16.11
N LYS A 276 -1.46 -29.10 -15.88
CA LYS A 276 -0.17 -29.26 -15.18
C LYS A 276 -0.35 -29.56 -13.69
N VAL A 277 -1.22 -28.81 -13.02
CA VAL A 277 -1.48 -28.97 -11.59
C VAL A 277 -2.20 -30.28 -11.31
N ARG A 278 -3.08 -30.71 -12.22
CA ARG A 278 -3.70 -32.02 -12.17
C ARG A 278 -2.67 -33.14 -12.29
N GLN A 279 -1.75 -33.06 -13.25
CA GLN A 279 -0.68 -34.06 -13.39
C GLN A 279 0.18 -34.13 -12.12
N TRP A 280 0.45 -32.97 -11.51
CA TRP A 280 1.17 -32.91 -10.25
C TRP A 280 0.44 -33.66 -9.13
N TRP A 281 -0.85 -33.41 -8.92
CA TRP A 281 -1.63 -34.12 -7.89
C TRP A 281 -1.71 -35.64 -8.14
N VAL A 282 -1.86 -36.07 -9.40
CA VAL A 282 -1.83 -37.50 -9.78
C VAL A 282 -0.49 -38.14 -9.41
N ASN A 283 0.61 -37.48 -9.75
CA ASN A 283 1.96 -37.97 -9.43
C ASN A 283 2.22 -38.01 -7.91
N ASN A 284 1.45 -37.28 -7.11
CA ASN A 284 1.62 -37.16 -5.67
C ASN A 284 0.55 -37.92 -4.86
N GLY A 285 -0.11 -38.91 -5.48
CA GLY A 285 -0.92 -39.90 -4.76
C GLY A 285 -2.39 -39.54 -4.59
N LEU A 286 -2.90 -38.54 -5.32
CA LEU A 286 -4.34 -38.37 -5.46
C LEU A 286 -4.90 -39.56 -6.25
N ASN A 287 -5.78 -40.33 -5.61
CA ASN A 287 -6.47 -41.42 -6.28
C ASN A 287 -7.69 -40.85 -7.02
N LEU A 288 -7.54 -40.64 -8.33
CA LEU A 288 -8.65 -40.32 -9.24
C LEU A 288 -9.56 -41.54 -9.42
N GLY A 289 -10.15 -42.04 -8.33
CA GLY A 289 -11.03 -43.20 -8.32
C GLY A 289 -12.16 -42.99 -9.32
N LEU A 290 -12.16 -43.76 -10.40
CA LEU A 290 -13.26 -44.02 -11.34
C LEU A 290 -14.05 -42.84 -11.95
N MET A 291 -13.72 -41.57 -11.69
CA MET A 291 -14.45 -40.42 -12.25
C MET A 291 -13.88 -39.88 -13.57
N ASN A 292 -12.74 -40.40 -14.04
CA ASN A 292 -12.09 -39.92 -15.28
C ASN A 292 -12.32 -40.77 -16.52
N MET A 293 -12.83 -42.00 -16.40
CA MET A 293 -13.12 -42.79 -17.61
C MET A 293 -14.32 -42.22 -18.36
N GLU A 294 -15.34 -41.69 -17.68
CA GLU A 294 -16.50 -41.06 -18.34
C GLU A 294 -16.17 -39.67 -18.95
N TRP A 295 -15.29 -38.90 -18.31
CA TRP A 295 -14.88 -37.57 -18.79
C TRP A 295 -13.91 -37.60 -19.98
N ILE A 296 -13.05 -38.63 -20.08
CA ILE A 296 -12.17 -38.84 -21.24
C ILE A 296 -12.99 -39.37 -22.43
N LEU A 297 -13.98 -40.25 -22.19
CA LEU A 297 -14.81 -40.85 -23.24
C LEU A 297 -15.85 -39.89 -23.83
N THR A 298 -16.32 -38.88 -23.09
CA THR A 298 -17.29 -37.87 -23.58
C THR A 298 -16.69 -36.83 -24.54
N ARG A 299 -15.38 -36.88 -24.81
CA ARG A 299 -14.70 -36.02 -25.81
C ARG A 299 -14.17 -36.78 -27.03
N SER A 300 -14.37 -38.08 -27.11
CA SER A 300 -14.00 -38.93 -28.25
C SER A 300 -15.20 -39.35 -29.14
N LEU A 301 -16.33 -38.63 -29.04
CA LEU A 301 -17.49 -38.76 -29.93
C LEU A 301 -17.90 -37.39 -30.48
#